data_AF-A0A239BL32-F1
#
_entry.id   AF-A0A239BL32-F1
#
_cell.length_a   1.000
_cell.length_b   1.000
_cell.length_c   1.000
_cell.angle_alpha   90.00
_cell.angle_beta   90.00
_cell.angle_gamma   90.00
#
_symmetry.space_group_name_H-M   'P 1'
#
loop_
_entity.id
_entity.type
_entity.pdbx_description
1 polymer ?
#
loop_
_entity_poly.entity_id
_entity_poly.type
_entity_poly.pdbx_seq_one_letter_code
_entity_poly.pdbx_strand_id
1 'polypeptide(L)'
;MTAVEPTHIYRAAVPEIVAREPAWEPEPAIFRFPAEDDPAPGPTQVLAMAGYSAMLGLTGVGVGFHALAAVFGQAPGWYLPSLALLTLLSVGLAASAFLAVHRRFLPWLLLLAAAPPMVGALLIAVGH
;
A
#
# COMPACT_ATOMS: atom_id res chain seq x y z
N MET A 1 -39.27 46.56 -11.96
CA MET A 1 -39.07 45.19 -11.46
C MET A 1 -39.78 44.25 -12.43
N THR A 2 -39.06 43.73 -13.41
CA THR A 2 -39.58 42.81 -14.43
C THR A 2 -39.28 41.39 -13.97
N ALA A 3 -40.33 40.62 -13.71
CA ALA A 3 -40.23 39.21 -13.38
C ALA A 3 -39.79 38.43 -14.62
N VAL A 4 -38.69 37.69 -14.51
CA VAL A 4 -38.19 36.79 -15.55
C VAL A 4 -38.96 35.49 -15.44
N GLU A 5 -39.70 35.10 -16.48
CA GLU A 5 -40.36 33.80 -16.55
C GLU A 5 -39.32 32.67 -16.62
N PRO A 6 -39.52 31.57 -15.88
CA PRO A 6 -38.68 30.38 -16.00
C PRO A 6 -38.97 29.67 -17.32
N THR A 7 -38.01 29.65 -18.22
CA THR A 7 -38.07 28.90 -19.47
C THR A 7 -38.08 27.40 -19.18
N HIS A 8 -39.21 26.73 -19.43
CA HIS A 8 -39.32 25.28 -19.37
C HIS A 8 -38.45 24.63 -20.45
N ILE A 9 -37.35 24.00 -20.06
CA ILE A 9 -36.51 23.20 -20.95
C ILE A 9 -37.21 21.85 -21.18
N TYR A 10 -37.88 21.72 -22.32
CA TYR A 10 -38.40 20.43 -22.79
C TYR A 10 -37.21 19.55 -23.20
N ARG A 11 -36.89 18.51 -22.40
CA ARG A 11 -36.00 17.43 -22.86
C ARG A 11 -36.73 16.67 -23.96
N ALA A 12 -36.35 16.89 -25.21
CA ALA A 12 -36.67 15.95 -26.27
C ALA A 12 -36.11 14.57 -25.87
N ALA A 13 -36.98 13.56 -25.82
CA ALA A 13 -36.57 12.18 -25.58
C ALA A 13 -35.55 11.80 -26.67
N VAL A 14 -34.33 11.47 -26.23
CA VAL A 14 -33.31 10.85 -27.09
C VAL A 14 -33.97 9.59 -27.67
N PRO A 15 -33.99 9.40 -29.00
CA PRO A 15 -34.58 8.22 -29.59
C PRO A 15 -33.90 7.00 -28.96
N GLU A 16 -34.73 6.07 -28.48
CA GLU A 16 -34.33 4.84 -27.82
C GLU A 16 -33.35 4.10 -28.74
N ILE A 17 -32.05 4.26 -28.47
CA ILE A 17 -31.01 3.48 -29.12
C ILE A 17 -31.30 2.06 -28.63
N VAL A 18 -31.92 1.26 -29.51
CA VAL A 18 -32.19 -0.16 -29.30
C VAL A 18 -30.92 -0.76 -28.73
N ALA A 19 -30.94 -1.06 -27.43
CA ALA A 19 -29.82 -1.65 -26.74
C ALA A 19 -29.63 -3.03 -27.38
N ARG A 20 -28.68 -3.13 -28.30
CA ARG A 20 -28.21 -4.42 -28.76
C ARG A 20 -27.63 -5.09 -27.54
N GLU A 21 -28.35 -6.04 -26.97
CA GLU A 21 -27.85 -6.81 -25.84
C GLU A 21 -26.51 -7.42 -26.26
N PRO A 22 -25.42 -7.06 -25.56
CA PRO A 22 -24.15 -7.65 -25.83
C PRO A 22 -24.23 -9.14 -25.52
N ALA A 23 -24.27 -9.99 -26.55
CA ALA A 23 -24.26 -11.45 -26.43
C ALA A 23 -22.86 -11.98 -26.02
N TRP A 24 -22.19 -11.28 -25.11
CA TRP A 24 -20.94 -11.71 -24.53
C TRP A 24 -21.30 -12.21 -23.14
N GLU A 25 -21.12 -13.51 -22.93
CA GLU A 25 -21.11 -14.06 -21.57
C GLU A 25 -20.16 -13.19 -20.73
N PRO A 26 -20.59 -12.71 -19.55
CA PRO A 26 -19.76 -11.86 -18.72
C PRO A 26 -18.53 -12.68 -18.30
N GLU A 27 -17.43 -12.49 -19.03
CA GLU A 27 -16.11 -12.97 -18.62
C GLU A 27 -15.89 -12.43 -17.20
N PRO A 28 -15.56 -13.28 -16.22
CA PRO A 28 -15.49 -12.85 -14.83
C PRO A 28 -14.47 -11.71 -14.73
N ALA A 29 -14.95 -10.50 -14.44
CA ALA A 29 -14.11 -9.33 -14.30
C ALA A 29 -13.04 -9.61 -13.24
N ILE A 30 -11.80 -9.83 -13.68
CA ILE A 30 -10.64 -10.16 -12.84
C ILE A 30 -10.37 -9.05 -11.81
N PHE A 31 -10.82 -7.83 -12.09
CA PHE A 31 -10.79 -6.70 -11.17
C PHE A 31 -12.22 -6.28 -10.79
N ARG A 32 -12.66 -6.66 -9.58
CA ARG A 32 -13.81 -6.00 -8.94
C ARG A 32 -13.31 -4.88 -8.04
N PHE A 33 -13.91 -3.70 -8.15
CA PHE A 33 -13.75 -2.69 -7.11
C PHE A 33 -14.39 -3.19 -5.80
N PRO A 34 -13.88 -2.78 -4.62
CA PRO A 34 -14.50 -3.12 -3.35
C PRO A 34 -15.99 -2.75 -3.39
N ALA A 35 -16.86 -3.74 -3.21
CA ALA A 35 -18.29 -3.51 -3.12
C ALA A 35 -18.62 -2.94 -1.74
N GLU A 36 -19.74 -2.23 -1.61
CA GLU A 36 -20.19 -1.64 -0.33
C GLU A 36 -20.39 -2.70 0.78
N ASP A 37 -20.59 -3.96 0.38
CA ASP A 37 -20.74 -5.14 1.24
C ASP A 37 -19.40 -5.79 1.67
N ASP A 38 -18.25 -5.36 1.11
CA ASP A 38 -16.96 -5.88 1.55
C ASP A 38 -16.65 -5.33 2.96
N PRO A 39 -16.34 -6.19 3.95
CA PRO A 39 -16.17 -5.76 5.33
C PRO A 39 -15.04 -4.74 5.42
N ALA A 40 -15.37 -3.52 5.85
CA ALA A 40 -14.39 -2.47 6.06
C ALA A 40 -13.29 -2.96 7.02
N PRO A 41 -12.01 -2.67 6.75
CA PRO A 41 -10.93 -3.06 7.63
C PRO A 41 -11.12 -2.42 9.01
N GLY A 42 -11.02 -3.22 10.06
CA GLY A 42 -11.24 -2.74 11.42
C GLY A 42 -10.21 -1.66 11.79
N PRO A 43 -10.62 -0.54 12.41
CA PRO A 43 -9.71 0.56 12.75
C PRO A 43 -8.58 0.11 13.69
N THR A 44 -8.84 -0.86 14.57
CA THR A 44 -7.84 -1.48 15.45
C THR A 44 -6.77 -2.26 14.68
N GLN A 45 -7.15 -2.94 13.60
CA GLN A 45 -6.22 -3.66 12.73
C GLN A 45 -5.29 -2.67 12.03
N VAL A 46 -5.85 -1.61 11.43
CA VAL A 46 -5.06 -0.57 10.75
C VAL A 46 -4.09 0.11 11.72
N LEU A 47 -4.54 0.42 12.94
CA LEU A 47 -3.69 0.99 13.98
C LEU A 47 -2.54 0.05 14.39
N ALA A 48 -2.82 -1.25 14.57
CA ALA A 48 -1.78 -2.23 14.89
C ALA A 48 -0.75 -2.37 13.76
N MET A 49 -1.21 -2.41 12.51
CA MET A 49 -0.33 -2.47 11.33
C MET A 49 0.54 -1.21 11.21
N ALA A 50 -0.06 -0.03 11.45
CA ALA A 50 0.66 1.24 11.45
C ALA A 50 1.69 1.30 12.58
N GLY A 51 1.34 0.87 13.79
CA GLY A 51 2.27 0.80 14.92
C GLY A 51 3.44 -0.12 14.64
N TYR A 52 3.19 -1.32 14.11
CA TYR A 52 4.23 -2.26 13.74
C TYR A 52 5.15 -1.70 12.65
N SER A 53 4.56 -1.11 11.62
CA SER A 53 5.30 -0.50 10.51
C SER A 53 6.13 0.70 10.97
N ALA A 54 5.63 1.48 11.92
CA ALA A 54 6.36 2.58 12.53
C ALA A 54 7.59 2.06 13.30
N MET A 55 7.47 0.97 14.06
CA MET A 55 8.62 0.37 14.75
C MET A 55 9.69 -0.11 13.76
N LEU A 56 9.29 -0.78 12.67
CA LEU A 56 10.21 -1.15 11.61
C LEU A 56 10.84 0.07 10.94
N GLY A 57 10.05 1.10 10.64
CA GLY A 57 10.52 2.35 10.05
C GLY A 57 11.57 3.05 10.93
N LEU A 58 11.30 3.18 12.24
CA LEU A 58 12.24 3.76 13.20
C LEU A 58 13.54 2.93 13.30
N THR A 59 13.44 1.60 13.25
CA THR A 59 14.60 0.71 13.21
C THR A 59 15.43 0.96 11.95
N GLY A 60 14.78 1.05 10.79
CA GLY A 60 15.43 1.37 9.52
C GLY A 60 16.10 2.74 9.51
N VAL A 61 15.49 3.75 10.16
CA VAL A 61 16.12 5.07 10.35
C VAL A 61 17.40 4.95 11.18
N GLY A 62 17.39 4.19 12.28
CA GLY A 62 18.58 3.93 13.08
C GLY A 62 19.70 3.26 12.27
N VAL A 63 19.36 2.25 11.48
CA VAL A 63 20.30 1.59 10.55
C VAL A 63 20.83 2.57 9.50
N GLY A 64 20.00 3.46 8.97
CA GLY A 64 20.40 4.49 8.01
C GLY A 64 21.37 5.51 8.59
N PHE A 65 21.14 5.95 9.83
CA PHE A 65 22.10 6.80 10.56
C PHE A 65 23.43 6.08 10.77
N HIS A 66 23.41 4.79 11.11
CA HIS A 66 24.62 3.99 11.22
C HIS A 66 25.37 3.88 9.90
N ALA A 67 24.65 3.62 8.80
CA ALA A 67 25.22 3.58 7.46
C ALA A 67 25.90 4.91 7.08
N LEU A 68 25.30 6.05 7.45
CA LEU A 68 25.91 7.37 7.23
C LEU A 68 27.22 7.52 8.02
N ALA A 69 27.28 7.06 9.27
CA ALA A 69 28.52 7.05 10.04
C ALA A 69 29.59 6.15 9.39
N ALA A 70 29.18 4.99 8.87
CA ALA A 70 30.07 4.03 8.21
C ALA A 70 30.74 4.57 6.94
N VAL A 71 30.13 5.53 6.25
CA VAL A 71 30.75 6.23 5.10
C VAL A 71 32.05 6.93 5.51
N PHE A 72 32.11 7.48 6.72
CA PHE A 72 33.31 8.13 7.24
C PHE A 72 34.34 7.14 7.80
N GLY A 73 33.92 5.91 8.12
CA GLY A 73 34.74 4.86 8.75
C GLY A 73 35.49 3.93 7.79
N GLN A 74 35.51 4.24 6.49
CA GLN A 74 36.13 3.38 5.46
C GLN A 74 35.51 1.96 5.41
N ALA A 75 34.18 1.89 5.48
CA ALA A 75 33.45 0.62 5.47
C ALA A 75 33.61 -0.15 4.15
N PRO A 76 33.51 -1.49 4.17
CA PRO A 76 33.55 -2.31 2.96
C PRO A 76 32.48 -1.90 1.94
N GLY A 77 32.82 -1.87 0.65
CA GLY A 77 31.90 -1.38 -0.39
C GLY A 77 30.59 -2.18 -0.55
N TRP A 78 30.51 -3.39 -0.01
CA TRP A 78 29.30 -4.22 -0.01
C TRP A 78 28.34 -3.90 1.16
N TYR A 79 28.82 -3.21 2.18
CA TYR A 79 28.07 -2.95 3.42
C TYR A 79 26.84 -2.07 3.17
N LEU A 80 27.07 -0.89 2.57
CA LEU A 80 26.01 0.07 2.25
C LEU A 80 24.92 -0.51 1.33
N PRO A 81 25.24 -1.16 0.18
CA PRO A 81 24.20 -1.74 -0.67
C PRO A 81 23.44 -2.88 0.02
N SER A 82 24.10 -3.66 0.88
CA SER A 82 23.44 -4.74 1.64
C SER A 82 22.44 -4.20 2.65
N LEU A 83 22.82 -3.17 3.42
CA LEU A 83 21.90 -2.47 4.32
C LEU A 83 20.73 -1.84 3.57
N ALA A 84 21.00 -1.19 2.43
CA ALA A 84 19.97 -0.59 1.60
C ALA A 84 18.97 -1.65 1.07
N LEU A 85 19.46 -2.78 0.56
CA LEU A 85 18.59 -3.84 0.03
C LEU A 85 17.71 -4.46 1.12
N LEU A 86 18.28 -4.77 2.29
CA LEU A 86 17.53 -5.38 3.38
C LEU A 86 16.48 -4.43 3.97
N THR A 87 16.84 -3.16 4.17
CA THR A 87 15.89 -2.15 4.65
C THR A 87 14.79 -1.90 3.62
N LEU A 88 15.11 -1.79 2.34
CA LEU A 88 14.14 -1.59 1.27
C LEU A 88 13.19 -2.80 1.14
N LEU A 89 13.70 -4.02 1.25
CA LEU A 89 12.89 -5.24 1.21
C LEU A 89 11.90 -5.27 2.38
N SER A 90 12.35 -4.94 3.59
CA SER A 90 11.48 -4.85 4.76
C SER A 90 10.35 -3.83 4.57
N VAL A 91 10.70 -2.61 4.13
CA VAL A 91 9.71 -1.55 3.86
C VAL A 91 8.74 -1.96 2.74
N GLY A 92 9.23 -2.60 1.68
CA GLY A 92 8.41 -3.09 0.58
C GLY A 92 7.37 -4.12 1.04
N LEU A 93 7.75 -5.04 1.93
CA LEU A 93 6.82 -6.01 2.52
C LEU A 93 5.79 -5.32 3.44
N ALA A 94 6.23 -4.36 4.26
CA ALA A 94 5.32 -3.59 5.10
C ALA A 94 4.30 -2.79 4.26
N ALA A 95 4.74 -2.14 3.17
CA ALA A 95 3.86 -1.43 2.25
C ALA A 95 2.87 -2.37 1.53
N SER A 96 3.34 -3.55 1.11
CA SER A 96 2.50 -4.58 0.51
C SER A 96 1.42 -5.08 1.48
N ALA A 97 1.70 -5.09 2.79
CA ALA A 97 0.72 -5.46 3.81
C ALA A 97 -0.49 -4.51 3.80
N PHE A 98 -0.27 -3.20 3.65
CA PHE A 98 -1.37 -2.24 3.52
C PHE A 98 -2.15 -2.43 2.22
N LEU A 99 -1.48 -2.80 1.13
CA LEU A 99 -2.18 -3.10 -0.13
C LEU A 99 -3.09 -4.33 0.01
N ALA A 100 -2.67 -5.30 0.84
CA ALA A 100 -3.42 -6.51 1.14
C ALA A 100 -4.42 -6.36 2.30
N VAL A 101 -4.72 -5.14 2.77
CA VAL A 101 -5.56 -4.90 3.97
C VAL A 101 -6.96 -5.52 3.87
N HIS A 102 -7.50 -5.66 2.66
CA HIS A 102 -8.80 -6.29 2.40
C HIS A 102 -8.80 -7.82 2.56
N ARG A 103 -7.61 -8.44 2.70
CA ARG A 103 -7.47 -9.89 2.93
C ARG A 103 -7.34 -10.17 4.43
N ARG A 104 -8.02 -11.21 4.92
CA ARG A 104 -8.08 -11.57 6.35
C ARG A 104 -6.72 -11.87 7.01
N PHE A 105 -5.85 -12.63 6.33
CA PHE A 105 -4.58 -13.13 6.90
C PHE A 105 -3.32 -12.64 6.19
N LEU A 106 -3.43 -12.27 4.91
CA LEU A 106 -2.31 -11.81 4.09
C LEU A 106 -1.52 -10.62 4.67
N PRO A 107 -2.16 -9.56 5.24
CA PRO A 107 -1.40 -8.41 5.77
C PRO A 107 -0.49 -8.80 6.94
N TRP A 108 -0.94 -9.71 7.80
CA TRP A 108 -0.15 -10.17 8.93
C TRP A 108 1.06 -11.01 8.51
N LEU A 109 0.90 -11.88 7.50
CA LEU A 109 2.01 -12.64 6.94
C LEU A 109 3.07 -11.73 6.33
N LEU A 110 2.64 -10.68 5.62
CA LEU A 110 3.54 -9.70 5.01
C LEU A 110 4.29 -8.88 6.07
N LEU A 111 3.61 -8.46 7.14
CA LEU A 111 4.27 -7.77 8.27
C LEU A 111 5.24 -8.68 9.00
N LEU A 112 4.88 -9.94 9.25
CA LEU A 112 5.77 -10.90 9.91
C LEU A 112 7.01 -11.18 9.05
N ALA A 113 6.83 -11.30 7.72
CA ALA A 113 7.91 -11.49 6.77
C ALA A 113 8.79 -10.23 6.58
N ALA A 114 8.30 -9.04 6.95
CA ALA A 114 9.09 -7.81 6.93
C ALA A 114 10.13 -7.75 8.06
N ALA A 115 9.97 -8.51 9.13
CA ALA A 115 10.87 -8.47 10.29
C ALA A 115 12.25 -9.09 10.02
N PRO A 116 12.37 -10.32 9.45
CA PRO A 116 13.67 -10.93 9.16
C PRO A 116 14.66 -10.06 8.37
N PRO A 117 14.28 -9.40 7.26
CA PRO A 117 15.22 -8.54 6.55
C PRO A 117 15.65 -7.32 7.38
N MET A 118 14.76 -6.74 8.18
CA MET A 118 15.11 -5.64 9.09
C MET A 118 16.06 -6.10 10.20
N VAL A 119 15.81 -7.27 10.80
CA VAL A 119 16.71 -7.87 11.80
C VAL A 119 18.08 -8.14 11.19
N GLY A 120 18.14 -8.67 9.96
CA GLY A 120 19.38 -8.86 9.23
C GLY A 120 20.14 -7.54 9.04
N ALA A 121 19.45 -6.47 8.63
CA ALA A 121 20.05 -5.14 8.48
C ALA A 121 20.58 -4.61 9.82
N LEU A 122 19.82 -4.78 10.90
CA LEU A 122 20.22 -4.35 12.24
C LEU A 122 21.45 -5.12 12.75
N LEU A 123 21.50 -6.44 12.55
CA LEU A 123 22.64 -7.26 12.95
C LEU A 123 23.90 -6.90 12.18
N ILE A 124 23.79 -6.63 10.87
CA ILE A 124 24.90 -6.14 10.06
C ILE A 124 25.34 -4.75 10.56
N ALA A 125 24.40 -3.89 10.93
CA ALA A 125 24.70 -2.56 11.45
C ALA A 125 25.43 -2.61 12.80
N VAL A 126 25.02 -3.46 13.73
CA VAL A 126 25.62 -3.55 15.07
C VAL A 126 26.92 -4.38 15.08
N GLY A 127 27.09 -5.30 14.13
CA GLY A 127 28.24 -6.20 14.04
C GLY A 127 29.48 -5.62 13.34
N HIS A 128 29.40 -4.40 12.81
CA HIS A 128 30.47 -3.74 12.03
C HIS A 128 30.65 -2.30 12.47
#